data_AF-A0A1Y5HK10-F1
#
_entry.id   AF-A0A1Y5HK10-F1
#
_cell.length_a   1.000
_cell.length_b   1.000
_cell.length_c   1.000
_cell.angle_alpha   90.00
_cell.angle_beta   90.00
_cell.angle_gamma   90.00
#
_symmetry.space_group_name_H-M   'P 1'
#
loop_
_entity.id
_entity.type
_entity.pdbx_description
1 polymer ?
#
loop_
_entity_poly.entity_id
_entity_poly.type
_entity_poly.pdbx_seq_one_letter_code
_entity_poly.pdbx_strand_id
1 'polypeptide(L)'
;MLPSPLAVPAPITSLSPFSAPFAVMMLCLWLLQSRVEQPSLQALGGLISQISPLKWLGALMATGLSFWALGRYDLVAHRHFGTGFDNRLVRGAGMAAIALSQAIGFGLITGSIARWRLLPTYDRCKRRK
;
A
#
# COMPACT_ATOMS: atom_id res chain seq x y z
N MET A 1 13.72 -35.46 34.32
CA MET A 1 14.14 -34.40 33.36
C MET A 1 12.88 -33.69 32.89
N LEU A 2 12.50 -32.58 33.53
CA LEU A 2 11.40 -31.72 33.10
C LEU A 2 11.98 -30.58 32.25
N PRO A 3 11.42 -30.26 31.07
CA PRO A 3 11.92 -29.16 30.25
C PRO A 3 11.60 -27.82 30.92
N SER A 4 12.59 -26.93 30.93
CA SER A 4 12.46 -25.55 31.42
C SER A 4 11.37 -24.79 30.64
N PRO A 5 10.62 -23.88 31.28
CA PRO A 5 9.67 -23.04 30.56
C PRO A 5 10.45 -22.14 29.60
N LEU A 6 10.04 -22.15 28.32
CA LEU A 6 10.52 -21.23 27.29
C LEU A 6 10.28 -19.80 27.77
N ALA A 7 11.35 -19.06 28.05
CA ALA A 7 11.29 -17.63 28.35
C ALA A 7 10.78 -16.91 27.10
N VAL A 8 9.52 -16.45 27.12
CA VAL A 8 8.98 -15.56 26.09
C VAL A 8 9.57 -14.17 26.36
N PRO A 9 10.38 -13.59 25.45
CA PRO A 9 10.91 -12.25 25.65
C PRO A 9 9.75 -11.25 25.76
N ALA A 10 9.83 -10.35 26.75
CA ALA A 10 8.85 -9.29 26.91
C ALA A 10 8.76 -8.47 25.60
N PRO A 11 7.56 -8.06 25.16
CA PRO A 11 7.42 -7.24 23.98
C PRO A 11 8.17 -5.93 24.20
N ILE A 12 9.12 -5.62 23.32
CA ILE A 12 9.85 -4.35 23.33
C ILE A 12 8.83 -3.26 22.98
N THR A 13 8.22 -2.67 23.99
CA THR A 13 7.20 -1.60 23.89
C THR A 13 7.84 -0.23 23.72
N SER A 14 8.86 -0.09 22.87
CA SER A 14 9.34 1.25 22.50
C SER A 14 8.36 1.86 21.50
N LEU A 15 7.57 2.86 21.90
CA LEU A 15 6.75 3.68 20.98
C LEU A 15 7.59 4.55 20.01
N SER A 16 8.91 4.43 20.07
CA SER A 16 9.90 5.10 19.21
C SER A 16 9.65 5.03 17.68
N PRO A 17 9.11 3.94 17.07
CA PRO A 17 9.07 3.86 15.61
C PRO A 17 7.98 4.75 14.98
N PHE A 18 7.03 5.26 15.75
CA PHE A 18 5.97 6.13 15.22
C PHE A 18 6.43 7.55 14.93
N SER A 19 7.44 8.07 15.65
CA SER A 19 7.95 9.43 15.43
C SER A 19 8.91 9.53 14.25
N ALA A 20 9.59 8.43 13.89
CA ALA A 20 10.52 8.36 12.78
C ALA A 20 9.96 8.87 11.43
N PRO A 21 8.77 8.45 10.93
CA PRO A 21 8.23 8.95 9.67
C PRO A 21 7.95 10.46 9.72
N PHE A 22 7.49 10.99 10.85
CA PHE A 22 7.27 12.43 11.01
C PHE A 22 8.58 13.21 11.04
N ALA A 23 9.61 12.69 11.72
CA ALA A 23 10.94 13.31 11.73
C ALA A 23 11.56 13.33 10.32
N VAL A 24 11.47 12.22 9.59
CA VAL A 24 11.93 12.14 8.19
C VAL A 24 11.13 13.10 7.30
N MET A 25 9.81 13.17 7.46
CA MET A 25 8.97 14.11 6.71
C MET A 25 9.38 15.56 6.97
N MET A 26 9.56 15.95 8.23
CA MET A 26 10.02 17.29 8.63
C MET A 26 11.38 17.61 8.02
N LEU A 27 12.33 16.67 8.07
CA LEU A 27 13.65 16.81 7.47
C LEU A 27 13.56 16.99 5.95
N CYS A 28 12.76 16.17 5.27
CA CYS A 28 12.56 16.28 3.83
C CYS A 28 11.91 17.60 3.42
N LEU A 29 10.89 18.06 4.17
CA LEU A 29 10.25 19.35 3.93
C LEU A 29 11.23 20.51 4.16
N TRP A 30 12.02 20.44 5.23
CA TRP A 30 13.06 21.44 5.51
C TRP A 30 14.12 21.48 4.41
N LEU A 31 14.59 20.31 3.93
CA LEU A 31 15.51 20.22 2.82
C LEU A 31 14.91 20.77 1.53
N LEU A 32 13.64 20.45 1.23
CA LEU A 32 12.94 20.94 0.05
C LEU A 32 12.82 22.47 0.07
N GLN A 33 12.40 23.05 1.20
CA GLN A 33 12.33 24.50 1.41
C GLN A 33 13.71 25.16 1.27
N SER A 34 14.78 24.49 1.73
CA SER A 34 16.13 25.05 1.71
C SER A 34 16.83 24.95 0.34
N ARG A 35 16.32 24.15 -0.59
CA ARG A 35 16.99 23.83 -1.86
C ARG A 35 16.21 24.25 -3.10
N VAL A 36 14.91 24.52 -2.98
CA VAL A 36 14.04 24.81 -4.12
C VAL A 36 13.38 26.15 -3.89
N GLU A 37 13.63 27.11 -4.79
CA GLU A 37 12.77 28.31 -4.88
C GLU A 37 11.36 27.85 -5.23
N GLN A 38 10.43 28.07 -4.32
CA GLN A 38 9.07 27.57 -4.47
C GLN A 38 8.30 28.52 -5.39
N PRO A 39 7.80 28.03 -6.54
CA PRO A 39 6.98 28.86 -7.42
C PRO A 39 5.71 29.30 -6.69
N SER A 40 5.19 30.47 -7.05
CA SER A 40 3.87 30.91 -6.57
C SER A 40 2.79 29.91 -7.00
N LEU A 41 1.68 29.86 -6.25
CA LEU A 41 0.56 28.98 -6.58
C LEU A 41 0.02 29.22 -8.00
N GLN A 42 0.04 30.48 -8.48
CA GLN A 42 -0.35 30.79 -9.86
C GLN A 42 0.64 30.21 -10.89
N ALA A 43 1.94 30.32 -10.63
CA ALA A 43 2.97 29.76 -11.51
C ALA A 43 2.88 28.22 -11.56
N LEU A 44 2.60 27.57 -10.44
CA LEU A 44 2.30 26.13 -10.37
C LEU A 44 1.12 25.72 -11.26
N GLY A 45 0.00 26.45 -11.18
CA GLY A 45 -1.15 26.20 -12.04
C GLY A 45 -0.82 26.33 -13.52
N GLY A 46 -0.02 27.35 -13.88
CA GLY A 46 0.48 27.55 -15.23
C GLY A 46 1.42 26.45 -15.73
N LEU A 47 2.22 25.85 -14.84
CA LEU A 47 3.09 24.71 -15.19
C LEU A 47 2.27 23.44 -15.41
N ILE A 48 1.27 23.18 -14.57
CA ILE A 48 0.40 22.00 -14.69
C ILE A 48 -0.42 22.06 -15.98
N SER A 49 -0.93 23.24 -16.35
CA SER A 49 -1.72 23.41 -17.58
C SER A 49 -0.91 23.21 -18.87
N GLN A 50 0.41 23.39 -18.82
CA GLN A 50 1.32 23.12 -19.94
C GLN A 50 1.62 21.63 -20.15
N ILE A 51 1.22 20.76 -19.22
CA ILE A 51 1.45 19.32 -19.34
C ILE A 51 0.47 18.75 -20.39
N SER A 52 1.03 18.22 -21.47
CA SER A 52 0.25 17.56 -22.52
C SER A 52 -0.67 16.45 -21.96
N PRO A 53 -1.94 16.36 -22.42
CA PRO A 53 -2.86 15.28 -22.04
C PRO A 53 -2.32 13.87 -22.28
N LEU A 54 -1.43 13.70 -23.28
CA LEU A 54 -0.83 12.40 -23.56
C LEU A 54 0.12 11.95 -22.45
N LYS A 55 0.80 12.88 -21.78
CA LYS A 55 1.64 12.59 -20.61
C LYS A 55 0.81 12.13 -19.42
N TRP A 56 -0.37 12.74 -19.22
CA TRP A 56 -1.33 12.30 -18.21
C TRP A 56 -1.83 10.89 -18.49
N LEU A 57 -2.21 10.59 -19.74
CA LEU A 57 -2.63 9.25 -20.13
C LEU A 57 -1.51 8.22 -19.89
N GLY A 58 -0.27 8.54 -20.29
CA GLY A 58 0.89 7.70 -20.04
C GLY A 58 1.12 7.42 -18.55
N ALA A 59 1.02 8.46 -17.70
CA ALA A 59 1.15 8.32 -16.25
C ALA A 59 0.04 7.42 -15.66
N LEU A 60 -1.21 7.57 -16.11
CA LEU A 60 -2.32 6.73 -15.69
C LEU A 60 -2.11 5.27 -16.11
N MET A 61 -1.66 5.02 -17.34
CA MET A 61 -1.36 3.68 -17.82
C MET A 61 -0.21 3.03 -17.02
N ALA A 62 0.87 3.77 -16.78
CA ALA A 62 1.99 3.29 -15.97
C ALA A 62 1.57 2.96 -14.53
N THR A 63 0.73 3.82 -13.93
CA THR A 63 0.17 3.59 -12.58
C THR A 63 -0.72 2.35 -12.56
N GLY A 64 -1.60 2.20 -13.56
CA GLY A 64 -2.45 1.02 -13.70
C GLY A 64 -1.63 -0.27 -13.86
N LEU A 65 -0.57 -0.24 -14.66
CA LEU A 65 0.35 -1.37 -14.84
C LEU A 65 1.09 -1.72 -13.54
N SER A 66 1.54 -0.71 -12.79
CA SER A 66 2.17 -0.88 -11.48
C SER A 66 1.25 -1.61 -10.50
N PHE A 67 0.01 -1.14 -10.34
CA PHE A 67 -0.95 -1.81 -9.46
C PHE A 67 -1.31 -3.20 -9.96
N TRP A 68 -1.49 -3.39 -11.27
CA TRP A 68 -1.77 -4.71 -11.83
C TRP A 68 -0.66 -5.72 -11.57
N ALA A 69 0.60 -5.30 -11.68
CA ALA A 69 1.75 -6.12 -11.34
C ALA A 69 1.77 -6.46 -9.85
N LEU A 70 1.49 -5.49 -8.98
CA LEU A 70 1.40 -5.72 -7.53
C LEU A 70 0.29 -6.69 -7.16
N GLY A 71 -0.91 -6.57 -7.74
CA GLY A 71 -2.01 -7.51 -7.52
C GLY A 71 -1.71 -8.93 -7.99
N ARG A 72 -0.78 -9.13 -8.94
CA ARG A 72 -0.32 -10.47 -9.31
C ARG A 72 0.56 -11.13 -8.24
N TYR A 73 1.29 -10.35 -7.43
CA TYR A 73 2.03 -10.93 -6.30
C TYR A 73 1.08 -11.57 -5.29
N ASP A 74 -0.03 -10.89 -4.97
CA ASP A 74 -1.08 -11.44 -4.10
C ASP A 74 -1.67 -12.74 -4.68
N LEU A 75 -1.88 -12.79 -6.00
CA LEU A 75 -2.33 -14.02 -6.67
C LEU A 75 -1.35 -15.18 -6.52
N VAL A 76 -0.06 -14.92 -6.70
CA VAL A 76 0.98 -15.94 -6.54
C VAL A 76 1.00 -16.45 -5.09
N ALA A 77 0.91 -15.56 -4.10
CA ALA A 77 0.82 -15.95 -2.70
C ALA A 77 -0.39 -16.84 -2.42
N HIS A 78 -1.58 -16.44 -2.88
CA HIS A 78 -2.81 -17.22 -2.72
C HIS A 78 -2.75 -18.60 -3.40
N ARG A 79 -2.07 -18.71 -4.55
CA ARG A 79 -1.82 -19.99 -5.21
C ARG A 79 -0.88 -20.89 -4.42
N HIS A 80 0.18 -20.34 -3.82
CA HIS A 80 1.09 -21.10 -2.95
C HIS A 80 0.40 -21.60 -1.68
N PHE A 81 -0.49 -20.80 -1.09
CA PHE A 81 -1.29 -21.19 0.08
C PHE A 81 -2.52 -22.04 -0.25
N GLY A 82 -2.81 -22.28 -1.54
CA GLY A 82 -3.92 -23.15 -1.96
C GLY A 82 -5.30 -22.66 -1.55
N THR A 83 -5.52 -21.34 -1.45
CA THR A 83 -6.76 -20.79 -0.84
C THR A 83 -8.01 -20.95 -1.70
N GLY A 84 -7.89 -21.35 -2.97
CA GLY A 84 -9.02 -21.66 -3.86
C GLY A 84 -9.89 -20.47 -4.30
N PHE A 85 -9.44 -19.22 -4.07
CA PHE A 85 -10.16 -18.02 -4.48
C PHE A 85 -10.02 -17.75 -5.99
N ASP A 86 -11.01 -17.06 -6.57
CA ASP A 86 -10.95 -16.63 -7.97
C ASP A 86 -9.81 -15.64 -8.23
N ASN A 87 -9.08 -15.87 -9.32
CA ASN A 87 -7.86 -15.12 -9.64
C ASN A 87 -8.12 -13.63 -9.89
N ARG A 88 -9.28 -13.26 -10.47
CA ARG A 88 -9.61 -11.85 -10.73
C ARG A 88 -9.94 -11.13 -9.43
N LEU A 89 -10.67 -11.81 -8.54
CA LEU A 89 -11.01 -11.31 -7.22
C LEU A 89 -9.78 -11.05 -6.36
N VAL A 90 -8.85 -12.03 -6.29
CA VAL A 90 -7.60 -11.90 -5.52
C VAL A 90 -6.75 -10.73 -6.02
N ARG A 91 -6.57 -10.62 -7.34
CA ARG A 91 -5.79 -9.51 -7.92
C ARG A 91 -6.45 -8.16 -7.64
N GLY A 92 -7.78 -8.06 -7.79
CA GLY A 92 -8.52 -6.83 -7.50
C GLY A 92 -8.43 -6.42 -6.04
N ALA A 93 -8.55 -7.38 -5.12
CA ALA A 93 -8.38 -7.15 -3.68
C ALA A 93 -6.97 -6.66 -3.34
N GLY A 94 -5.93 -7.27 -3.92
CA GLY A 94 -4.54 -6.83 -3.76
C GLY A 94 -4.29 -5.43 -4.29
N MET A 95 -4.77 -5.13 -5.51
CA MET A 95 -4.69 -3.78 -6.10
C MET A 95 -5.33 -2.72 -5.20
N ALA A 96 -6.57 -2.97 -4.77
CA ALA A 96 -7.31 -2.05 -3.91
C ALA A 96 -6.63 -1.86 -2.54
N ALA A 97 -6.08 -2.92 -1.97
CA ALA A 97 -5.36 -2.85 -0.71
C ALA A 97 -4.12 -1.96 -0.79
N ILE A 98 -3.31 -2.08 -1.85
CA ILE A 98 -2.15 -1.20 -2.04
C ILE A 98 -2.60 0.24 -2.32
N ALA A 99 -3.58 0.44 -3.21
CA ALA A 99 -4.06 1.78 -3.55
C ALA A 99 -4.57 2.52 -2.29
N LEU A 100 -5.34 1.84 -1.45
CA LEU A 100 -5.84 2.39 -0.19
C LEU A 100 -4.70 2.69 0.79
N SER A 101 -3.71 1.79 0.86
CA SER A 101 -2.51 1.96 1.69
C SER A 101 -1.73 3.21 1.33
N GLN A 102 -1.61 3.51 0.03
CA GLN A 102 -0.87 4.67 -0.46
C GLN A 102 -1.68 5.97 -0.33
N ALA A 103 -3.00 5.92 -0.50
CA ALA A 103 -3.85 7.11 -0.44
C ALA A 103 -4.14 7.57 1.00
N ILE A 104 -4.39 6.62 1.92
CA ILE A 104 -4.77 6.93 3.31
C ILE A 104 -3.54 6.92 4.25
N GLY A 105 -2.52 6.14 3.90
CA GLY A 105 -1.40 5.83 4.79
C GLY A 105 -1.68 4.61 5.67
N PHE A 106 -0.81 4.37 6.65
CA PHE A 106 -0.86 3.21 7.56
C PHE A 106 -1.05 1.88 6.82
N GLY A 107 -0.26 1.65 5.77
CA GLY A 107 -0.52 0.60 4.78
C GLY A 107 -0.68 -0.81 5.33
N LEU A 108 -0.02 -1.13 6.46
CA LEU A 108 -0.24 -2.40 7.16
C LEU A 108 -1.68 -2.53 7.68
N ILE A 109 -2.25 -1.46 8.24
CA ILE A 109 -3.61 -1.47 8.79
C ILE A 109 -4.63 -1.39 7.66
N THR A 110 -4.53 -0.36 6.83
CA THR A 110 -5.52 -0.07 5.77
C THR A 110 -5.52 -1.15 4.69
N GLY A 111 -4.34 -1.61 4.26
CA GLY A 111 -4.21 -2.70 3.30
C GLY A 111 -4.71 -4.05 3.83
N SER A 112 -4.50 -4.35 5.11
CA SER A 112 -5.00 -5.60 5.72
C SER A 112 -6.53 -5.61 5.81
N ILE A 113 -7.13 -4.49 6.26
CA ILE A 113 -8.59 -4.35 6.33
C ILE A 113 -9.20 -4.47 4.92
N ALA A 114 -8.60 -3.84 3.91
CA ALA A 114 -9.06 -3.93 2.54
C ALA A 114 -9.07 -5.39 2.02
N ARG A 115 -7.99 -6.15 2.23
CA ARG A 115 -7.93 -7.57 1.86
C ARG A 115 -9.00 -8.40 2.59
N TRP A 116 -9.18 -8.14 3.89
CA TRP A 116 -10.18 -8.83 4.71
C TRP A 116 -11.62 -8.55 4.25
N ARG A 117 -11.92 -7.32 3.82
CA ARG A 117 -13.27 -6.91 3.38
C ARG A 117 -13.59 -7.35 1.95
N LEU A 118 -12.59 -7.39 1.07
CA LEU A 118 -12.78 -7.68 -0.36
C LEU A 118 -12.73 -9.17 -0.69
N LEU A 119 -12.05 -9.98 0.13
CA LEU A 119 -12.06 -11.43 -0.02
C LEU A 119 -13.23 -12.04 0.78
N PRO A 120 -14.06 -12.90 0.17
CA PRO A 120 -15.15 -13.55 0.87
C PRO A 120 -14.60 -14.48 1.95
N THR A 121 -15.20 -14.42 3.13
CA THR A 121 -15.00 -15.42 4.18
C THR A 121 -15.30 -16.82 3.63
N TYR A 122 -14.55 -17.82 4.10
CA TYR A 122 -14.55 -19.21 3.60
C TYR A 122 -15.96 -19.82 3.36
N ASP A 123 -16.98 -19.38 4.10
CA ASP A 123 -18.36 -19.83 3.97
C ASP A 123 -18.97 -19.68 2.57
N ARG A 124 -18.55 -18.67 1.78
CA ARG A 124 -19.09 -18.46 0.42
C ARG A 124 -18.38 -19.25 -0.68
N CYS A 125 -17.23 -19.87 -0.40
CA CYS A 125 -16.49 -20.66 -1.39
C CYS A 125 -17.18 -22.01 -1.70
N LYS A 126 -18.04 -22.52 -0.80
CA LYS A 126 -18.72 -23.80 -0.98
C LYS A 126 -19.97 -23.75 -1.88
N ARG A 127 -20.45 -22.57 -2.29
CA ARG A 127 -21.73 -22.39 -3.02
C ARG A 127 -21.60 -22.31 -4.54
N ARG A 128 -20.39 -22.44 -5.10
CA ARG A 128 -20.16 -22.56 -6.55
C ARG A 128 -19.28 -23.78 -6.83
N LYS A 129 -19.82 -24.97 -6.57
CA LYS A 129 -19.47 -26.18 -7.30
C LYS A 129 -20.76 -26.86 -7.70
#